data_AF-A0A7S3BQT6-F1
#
_entry.id   AF-A0A7S3BQT6-F1
#
_cell.length_a   1.000
_cell.length_b   1.000
_cell.length_c   1.000
_cell.angle_alpha   90.00
_cell.angle_beta   90.00
_cell.angle_gamma   90.00
#
_symmetry.space_group_name_H-M   'P 1'
#
loop_
_entity.id
_entity.type
_entity.pdbx_description
1 polymer ?
#
loop_
_entity_poly.entity_id
_entity_poly.type
_entity_poly.pdbx_seq_one_letter_code
_entity_poly.pdbx_strand_id
1 'polypeptide(L)'
;AVTGLSYAVGGAPGGADVPTRVDAQQVYESPAKDSWSTLGELGNVSGEYIGFAFGVAILVTVLDFFDHNVSAALAQQPEFGLRKGTTYSYDFLLQAVMFAVFGLCGLPPTNCVV
;
A
#
# COMPACT_ATOMS: atom_id res chain seq x y z
N ALA A 1 5.87 0.25 26.79
CA ALA A 1 5.38 0.81 28.06
C ALA A 1 4.22 1.79 27.83
N VAL A 2 4.40 2.82 26.99
CA VAL A 2 3.40 3.88 26.73
C VAL A 2 2.11 3.35 26.07
N THR A 3 2.23 2.44 25.10
CA THR A 3 1.07 1.77 24.48
C THR A 3 0.27 0.95 25.47
N GLY A 4 0.92 0.18 26.36
CA GLY A 4 0.24 -0.59 27.40
C GLY A 4 -0.50 0.28 28.44
N LEU A 5 0.11 1.40 28.86
CA LEU A 5 -0.54 2.36 29.77
C LEU A 5 -1.78 3.00 29.15
N SER A 6 -1.75 3.26 27.84
CA SER A 6 -2.90 3.80 27.09
C SER A 6 -4.09 2.84 27.10
N TYR A 7 -3.89 1.52 27.17
CA TYR A 7 -4.99 0.54 27.32
C TYR A 7 -5.56 0.45 28.73
N ALA A 8 -4.86 0.95 29.75
CA ALA A 8 -5.34 0.94 31.13
C ALA A 8 -6.39 2.04 31.42
N VAL A 9 -6.46 3.09 30.59
CA VAL A 9 -7.43 4.18 30.70
C VAL A 9 -8.45 4.07 29.56
N GLY A 10 -9.72 3.85 29.89
CA GLY A 10 -10.82 3.77 28.93
C GLY A 10 -11.59 5.09 28.85
N GLY A 11 -11.87 5.56 27.63
CA GLY A 11 -12.74 6.72 27.37
C GLY A 11 -12.03 8.08 27.36
N ALA A 12 -12.68 9.08 26.77
CA ALA A 12 -12.19 10.45 26.76
C ALA A 12 -12.33 11.08 28.16
N PRO A 13 -11.38 11.92 28.60
CA PRO A 13 -11.55 12.70 29.83
C PRO A 13 -12.86 13.52 29.76
N GLY A 14 -13.74 13.35 30.75
CA GLY A 14 -15.01 14.09 30.82
C GLY A 14 -16.22 13.43 30.15
N GLY A 15 -16.12 12.17 29.71
CA GLY A 15 -17.29 11.41 29.21
C GLY A 15 -17.80 11.89 27.85
N ALA A 16 -17.00 12.67 27.12
CA ALA A 16 -17.31 13.04 25.75
C ALA A 16 -17.24 11.81 24.85
N ASP A 17 -18.20 11.66 23.94
CA ASP A 17 -18.26 10.60 22.92
C ASP A 17 -17.26 10.86 21.79
N VAL A 18 -16.00 11.09 22.17
CA VAL A 18 -14.88 11.35 21.27
C VAL A 18 -14.18 10.01 21.04
N PRO A 19 -14.05 9.54 19.80
CA PRO A 19 -13.26 8.37 19.48
C PRO A 19 -11.82 8.55 19.98
N THR A 20 -11.45 7.82 21.02
CA THR A 20 -10.10 7.88 21.64
C THR A 20 -9.13 6.88 21.01
N ARG A 21 -9.63 6.00 20.13
CA ARG A 21 -8.89 4.91 19.51
C ARG A 21 -9.30 4.77 18.06
N VAL A 22 -8.32 4.45 17.22
CA VAL A 22 -8.56 3.98 15.86
C VAL A 22 -8.75 2.47 15.96
N ASP A 23 -9.96 2.00 15.65
CA ASP A 23 -10.21 0.58 15.49
C ASP A 23 -9.59 0.14 14.15
N ALA A 24 -8.41 -0.46 14.23
CA ALA A 24 -7.68 -0.94 13.07
C ALA A 24 -7.85 -2.45 12.99
N GLN A 25 -8.50 -2.92 11.92
CA GLN A 25 -8.63 -4.33 11.64
C GLN A 25 -7.25 -4.98 11.59
N GLN A 26 -7.07 -6.05 12.35
CA GLN A 26 -5.79 -6.73 12.42
C GLN A 26 -5.60 -7.62 11.18
N VAL A 27 -4.37 -7.73 10.70
CA VAL A 27 -4.03 -8.53 9.50
C VAL A 27 -4.40 -10.02 9.66
N TYR A 28 -4.55 -10.49 10.90
CA TYR A 28 -4.92 -11.87 11.23
C TYR A 28 -6.42 -12.08 11.46
N GLU A 29 -7.24 -11.03 11.34
CA GLU A 29 -8.70 -11.13 11.46
C GLU A 29 -9.33 -11.59 10.13
N SER A 30 -10.48 -12.24 10.22
CA SER A 30 -11.13 -12.93 9.09
C SER A 30 -11.22 -12.09 7.80
N PRO A 31 -11.66 -10.81 7.83
CA PRO A 31 -11.82 -10.06 6.59
C PRO A 31 -10.49 -9.69 5.92
N ALA A 32 -9.36 -9.75 6.63
CA ALA A 32 -8.02 -9.48 6.08
C ALA A 32 -7.35 -10.76 5.53
N LYS A 33 -7.69 -11.92 6.10
CA LYS A 33 -7.18 -13.23 5.67
C LYS A 33 -7.77 -13.72 4.37
N ASP A 34 -9.01 -13.35 4.06
CA ASP A 34 -9.73 -13.81 2.87
C ASP A 34 -9.02 -13.42 1.57
N SER A 35 -8.27 -12.31 1.56
CA SER A 35 -7.47 -11.90 0.39
C SER A 35 -6.19 -12.72 0.19
N TRP A 36 -5.71 -13.46 1.19
CA TRP A 36 -4.41 -14.16 1.07
C TRP A 36 -4.46 -15.37 0.12
N SER A 37 -5.65 -15.84 -0.25
CA SER A 37 -5.86 -16.97 -1.17
C SER A 37 -6.11 -16.58 -2.63
N THR A 38 -5.94 -15.31 -3.02
CA THR A 38 -6.23 -14.80 -4.37
C THR A 38 -5.59 -15.63 -5.49
N LEU A 39 -4.37 -16.15 -5.30
CA LEU A 39 -3.70 -17.01 -6.28
C LEU A 39 -4.50 -18.29 -6.61
N GLY A 40 -5.16 -18.88 -5.62
CA GLY A 40 -5.94 -20.11 -5.79
C GLY A 40 -7.30 -19.87 -6.48
N GLU A 41 -7.81 -18.65 -6.40
CA GLU A 41 -9.12 -18.27 -6.95
C GLU A 41 -9.03 -17.74 -8.38
N LEU A 42 -7.84 -17.37 -8.84
CA LEU A 42 -7.60 -16.79 -10.16
C LEU A 42 -8.09 -17.71 -11.31
N GLY A 43 -8.05 -19.03 -11.11
CA GLY A 43 -8.54 -20.02 -12.07
C GLY A 43 -10.05 -20.04 -12.26
N ASN A 44 -10.83 -19.44 -11.35
CA ASN A 44 -12.29 -19.36 -11.44
C ASN A 44 -12.78 -18.10 -12.18
N VAL A 45 -11.88 -17.21 -12.60
CA VAL A 45 -12.22 -15.93 -13.24
C VAL A 45 -12.33 -16.11 -14.76
N SER A 46 -13.41 -15.60 -15.36
CA SER A 46 -13.57 -15.59 -16.83
C SER A 46 -12.52 -14.69 -17.49
N GLY A 47 -11.99 -15.13 -18.64
CA GLY A 47 -10.95 -14.40 -19.38
C GLY A 47 -11.35 -12.97 -19.81
N GLU A 48 -12.66 -12.70 -19.93
CA GLU A 48 -13.18 -11.36 -20.22
C GLU A 48 -12.84 -10.36 -19.09
N TYR A 49 -12.99 -10.78 -17.82
CA TYR A 49 -12.63 -9.95 -16.66
C TYR A 49 -11.13 -9.74 -16.56
N ILE A 50 -10.33 -10.75 -16.93
CA ILE A 50 -8.87 -10.64 -17.00
C ILE A 50 -8.47 -9.58 -18.05
N GLY A 51 -9.12 -9.59 -19.22
CA GLY A 51 -8.90 -8.58 -20.26
C GLY A 51 -9.22 -7.16 -19.80
N PHE A 52 -10.33 -6.96 -19.09
CA PHE A 52 -10.67 -5.66 -18.52
C PHE A 52 -9.67 -5.22 -17.42
N ALA A 53 -9.22 -6.16 -16.59
CA ALA A 53 -8.22 -5.90 -15.55
C ALA A 53 -6.90 -5.37 -16.13
N PHE A 54 -6.46 -5.80 -17.32
CA PHE A 54 -5.30 -5.21 -18.00
C PHE A 54 -5.47 -3.72 -18.31
N GLY A 55 -6.67 -3.30 -18.74
CA GLY A 55 -6.95 -1.89 -19.01
C GLY A 55 -6.83 -1.04 -17.74
N VAL A 56 -7.40 -1.52 -16.63
CA VAL A 56 -7.29 -0.87 -15.32
C VAL A 56 -5.83 -0.88 -14.83
N ALA A 57 -5.09 -1.98 -15.03
CA ALA A 57 -3.70 -2.09 -14.64
C ALA A 57 -2.83 -1.05 -15.35
N ILE A 58 -3.03 -0.82 -16.66
CA ILE A 58 -2.31 0.22 -17.40
C ILE A 58 -2.58 1.62 -16.81
N LEU A 59 -3.85 1.93 -16.50
CA LEU A 59 -4.22 3.21 -15.89
C LEU A 59 -3.51 3.40 -14.53
N VAL A 60 -3.49 2.36 -13.69
CA VAL A 60 -2.80 2.38 -12.40
C VAL A 60 -1.28 2.51 -12.57
N THR A 61 -0.67 1.82 -13.52
CA THR A 61 0.77 1.94 -13.82
C THR A 61 1.15 3.36 -14.22
N VAL A 62 0.31 4.04 -15.02
CA VAL A 62 0.55 5.44 -15.39
C VAL A 62 0.47 6.37 -14.17
N LEU A 63 -0.49 6.14 -13.27
CA LEU A 63 -0.59 6.91 -12.02
C LEU A 63 0.63 6.71 -11.12
N ASP A 64 1.04 5.45 -10.89
CA ASP A 64 2.20 5.12 -10.06
C ASP A 64 3.50 5.66 -10.66
N PHE A 65 3.61 5.69 -12.01
CA PHE A 65 4.73 6.35 -12.68
C PHE A 65 4.81 7.84 -12.35
N PHE A 66 3.67 8.55 -12.31
CA PHE A 66 3.66 9.96 -11.94
C PHE A 66 3.98 10.16 -10.47
N ASP A 67 3.33 9.42 -9.56
CA ASP A 67 3.57 9.52 -8.12
C ASP A 67 5.04 9.22 -7.79
N HIS A 68 5.61 8.14 -8.34
CA HIS A 68 7.01 7.78 -8.12
C HIS A 68 7.97 8.87 -8.60
N ASN A 69 7.74 9.43 -9.79
CA ASN A 69 8.62 10.45 -10.34
C ASN A 69 8.50 11.79 -9.61
N VAL A 70 7.29 12.19 -9.20
CA VAL A 70 7.07 13.42 -8.44
C VAL A 70 7.69 13.29 -7.04
N SER A 71 7.43 12.20 -6.32
CA SER A 71 8.01 11.93 -5.00
C SER A 71 9.53 11.85 -5.07
N ALA A 72 10.09 11.16 -6.06
CA ALA A 72 11.53 11.04 -6.20
C ALA A 72 12.19 12.38 -6.56
N ALA A 73 11.56 13.20 -7.41
CA ALA A 73 12.04 14.55 -7.70
C ALA A 73 12.03 15.46 -6.46
N LEU A 74 10.99 15.38 -5.62
CA LEU A 74 10.89 16.14 -4.37
C LEU A 74 11.92 15.67 -3.32
N ALA A 75 12.22 14.36 -3.27
CA ALA A 75 13.21 13.81 -2.36
C ALA A 75 14.66 14.08 -2.78
N GLN A 76 14.90 14.35 -4.06
CA GLN A 76 16.25 14.48 -4.64
C GLN A 76 16.63 15.92 -4.99
N GLN A 77 16.03 16.88 -4.29
CA GLN A 77 16.38 18.28 -4.43
C GLN A 77 17.86 18.52 -4.04
N PRO A 78 18.60 19.38 -4.78
CA PRO A 78 20.03 19.58 -4.58
C PRO A 78 20.39 20.08 -3.18
N GLU A 79 19.45 20.71 -2.47
CA GLU A 79 19.57 21.18 -1.08
C GLU A 79 19.83 20.04 -0.08
N PHE A 80 19.44 18.80 -0.42
CA PHE A 80 19.64 17.64 0.46
C PHE A 80 21.03 16.99 0.35
N GLY A 81 21.87 17.42 -0.59
CA GLY A 81 23.30 17.04 -0.63
C GLY A 81 23.57 15.54 -0.78
N LEU A 82 22.78 14.83 -1.59
CA LEU A 82 22.89 13.37 -1.76
C LEU A 82 24.24 12.95 -2.38
N ARG A 83 24.93 11.98 -1.76
CA ARG A 83 26.23 11.44 -2.24
C ARG A 83 26.11 10.44 -3.40
N LYS A 84 24.96 9.79 -3.57
CA LYS A 84 24.71 8.77 -4.59
C LYS A 84 23.79 9.32 -5.66
N GLY A 85 24.08 8.95 -6.91
CA GLY A 85 23.22 9.28 -8.05
C GLY A 85 21.84 8.63 -7.94
N THR A 86 20.89 9.18 -8.68
CA THR A 86 19.50 8.72 -8.69
C THR A 86 19.35 7.50 -9.61
N THR A 87 18.51 6.52 -9.25
CA THR A 87 18.26 5.33 -10.09
C THR A 87 16.76 5.09 -10.29
N TYR A 88 16.05 6.10 -10.82
CA TYR A 88 14.60 6.08 -10.99
C TYR A 88 14.06 4.85 -11.74
N SER A 89 14.71 4.46 -12.83
CA SER A 89 14.24 3.34 -13.66
C SER A 89 14.33 1.99 -12.95
N TYR A 90 15.33 1.81 -12.08
CA TYR A 90 15.49 0.56 -11.34
C TYR A 90 14.49 0.46 -10.19
N ASP A 91 14.23 1.57 -9.52
CA ASP A 91 13.24 1.64 -8.45
C ASP A 91 11.83 1.39 -9.01
N PHE A 92 11.52 1.91 -10.19
CA PHE A 92 10.27 1.62 -10.90
C PHE A 92 10.14 0.15 -11.35
N LEU A 93 11.23 -0.48 -11.81
CA LEU A 93 11.23 -1.91 -12.13
C LEU A 93 10.99 -2.76 -10.87
N LEU A 94 11.65 -2.42 -9.77
CA LEU A 94 11.48 -3.10 -8.49
C LEU A 94 10.04 -2.98 -8.00
N GLN A 95 9.45 -1.80 -8.12
CA GLN A 95 8.04 -1.52 -7.82
C GLN A 95 7.09 -2.40 -8.64
N ALA A 96 7.32 -2.53 -9.96
CA ALA A 96 6.53 -3.41 -10.81
C ALA A 96 6.61 -4.88 -10.38
N VAL A 97 7.79 -5.36 -9.96
CA VAL A 97 7.96 -6.72 -9.42
C VAL A 97 7.19 -6.88 -8.10
N MET A 98 7.24 -5.89 -7.20
CA MET A 98 6.48 -5.93 -5.94
C MET A 98 4.97 -5.93 -6.18
N PHE A 99 4.46 -5.14 -7.14
CA PHE A 99 3.06 -5.17 -7.55
C PHE A 99 2.61 -6.55 -8.02
N ALA A 100 3.43 -7.23 -8.82
CA ALA A 100 3.12 -8.58 -9.28
C ALA A 100 3.07 -9.57 -8.10
N VAL A 101 4.04 -9.52 -7.18
CA VAL A 101 4.07 -10.42 -6.02
C VAL A 101 2.88 -10.15 -5.08
N PHE A 102 2.63 -8.90 -4.73
CA PHE A 102 1.53 -8.54 -3.83
C PHE A 102 0.17 -8.78 -4.45
N GLY A 103 -0.01 -8.47 -5.75
CA GLY A 103 -1.25 -8.78 -6.47
C GLY A 103 -1.57 -10.27 -6.50
N LEU A 104 -0.56 -11.13 -6.65
CA LEU A 104 -0.74 -12.59 -6.59
C LEU A 104 -1.06 -13.07 -5.16
N CYS A 105 -0.49 -12.44 -4.14
CA CYS A 105 -0.79 -12.73 -2.74
C CYS A 105 -2.08 -12.06 -2.23
N GLY A 106 -2.79 -11.30 -3.06
CA GLY A 106 -3.95 -10.48 -2.67
C GLY A 106 -3.63 -9.40 -1.64
N LEU A 107 -2.36 -9.00 -1.55
CA LEU A 107 -1.90 -7.91 -0.72
C LEU A 107 -2.09 -6.58 -1.47
N PRO A 108 -2.38 -5.49 -0.74
CA PRO A 108 -2.50 -4.18 -1.35
C PRO A 108 -1.18 -3.76 -2.01
N PRO A 109 -1.23 -3.09 -3.17
CA PRO A 109 -0.05 -2.55 -3.81
C PRO A 109 0.61 -1.49 -2.92
N THR A 110 1.94 -1.48 -2.89
CA THR A 110 2.73 -0.44 -2.20
C THR A 110 2.94 0.72 -3.15
N ASN A 111 2.59 1.95 -2.82
CA ASN A 111 2.90 3.13 -3.63
C ASN A 111 4.05 3.95 -3.02
N CYS A 112 4.68 4.79 -3.86
CA CYS A 112 5.59 5.82 -3.37
C CYS A 112 4.78 7.05 -2.94
N VAL A 113 4.61 7.25 -1.64
CA VAL A 113 3.83 8.37 -1.09
C VAL A 113 4.59 9.69 -1.33
N VAL A 114 3.86 10.70 -1.81
CA VAL A 114 4.30 12.11 -1.92
C VAL A 114 4.45 12.75 -0.54
#